data_AF-A0A7D5VI40-F1
#
_entry.id   AF-A0A7D5VI40-F1
#
_cell.length_a   1.000
_cell.length_b   1.000
_cell.length_c   1.000
_cell.angle_alpha   90.00
_cell.angle_beta   90.00
_cell.angle_gamma   90.00
#
_symmetry.space_group_name_H-M   'P 1'
#
loop_
_entity.id
_entity.type
_entity.pdbx_description
1 polymer ?
#
loop_
_entity_poly.entity_id
_entity_poly.type
_entity_poly.pdbx_seq_one_letter_code
_entity_poly.pdbx_strand_id
1 'polypeptide(L)'
;MNVTSQRLAEAGDFLDRVTRWAARREDIAGLLLVGSYARGAAHPDSDVDLVLLTTDPAHYFTDAWAGELALGDAVRTRAWGPVTERRYALPSGLEIEFGIGTPDWARTDPVDPGTRRVVTDGARVLHDPGGVLAALLASCRP
;
A
#
# COMPACT_ATOMS: atom_id res chain seq x y z
N MET A 1 -12.53 -2.26 24.99
CA MET A 1 -11.37 -1.96 24.11
C MET A 1 -11.32 -0.46 23.92
N ASN A 2 -10.13 0.17 23.97
CA ASN A 2 -10.00 1.61 23.68
C ASN A 2 -9.97 1.86 22.16
N VAL A 3 -10.23 3.10 21.74
CA VAL A 3 -10.29 3.49 20.31
C VAL A 3 -9.03 3.06 19.56
N THR A 4 -7.85 3.19 20.16
CA THR A 4 -6.57 2.76 19.58
C THR A 4 -6.55 1.26 19.28
N SER A 5 -6.95 0.41 20.23
CA SER A 5 -6.96 -1.05 20.03
C SER A 5 -7.94 -1.47 18.95
N GLN A 6 -9.10 -0.81 18.88
CA GLN A 6 -10.09 -1.05 17.84
C GLN A 6 -9.57 -0.64 16.45
N ARG A 7 -8.91 0.53 16.35
CA ARG A 7 -8.31 1.01 15.10
C ARG A 7 -7.20 0.07 14.60
N LEU A 8 -6.33 -0.39 15.50
CA LEU A 8 -5.27 -1.34 15.14
C LEU A 8 -5.83 -2.70 14.69
N ALA A 9 -6.88 -3.19 15.34
CA ALA A 9 -7.55 -4.43 14.93
C ALA A 9 -8.20 -4.29 13.55
N GLU A 10 -8.93 -3.20 13.32
CA GLU A 10 -9.55 -2.90 12.02
C GLU A 10 -8.52 -2.79 10.89
N ALA A 11 -7.42 -2.09 11.12
CA ALA A 11 -6.32 -2.01 10.16
C ALA A 11 -5.69 -3.39 9.90
N GLY A 12 -5.52 -4.21 10.94
CA GLY A 12 -5.05 -5.59 10.83
C GLY A 12 -5.97 -6.44 9.94
N ASP A 13 -7.28 -6.41 10.20
CA ASP A 13 -8.28 -7.13 9.42
C ASP A 13 -8.28 -6.68 7.94
N PHE A 14 -8.13 -5.37 7.71
CA PHE A 14 -7.99 -4.83 6.37
C PHE A 14 -6.71 -5.32 5.68
N LEU A 15 -5.57 -5.28 6.37
CA LEU A 15 -4.28 -5.74 5.85
C LEU A 15 -4.31 -7.22 5.47
N ASP A 16 -4.94 -8.07 6.28
CA ASP A 16 -5.11 -9.49 5.96
C ASP A 16 -6.03 -9.70 4.75
N ARG A 17 -7.08 -8.89 4.62
CA ARG A 17 -8.01 -8.93 3.48
C ARG A 17 -7.31 -8.51 2.19
N VAL A 18 -6.63 -7.37 2.17
CA VAL A 18 -5.94 -6.85 0.98
C VAL A 18 -4.77 -7.74 0.56
N THR A 19 -4.06 -8.35 1.52
CA THR A 19 -2.99 -9.32 1.22
C THR A 19 -3.53 -10.56 0.50
N ARG A 20 -4.62 -11.15 1.01
CA ARG A 20 -5.29 -12.29 0.34
C ARG A 20 -5.89 -11.92 -1.00
N TRP A 21 -6.41 -10.70 -1.13
CA TRP A 21 -6.92 -10.19 -2.39
C TRP A 21 -5.79 -10.05 -3.43
N ALA A 22 -4.65 -9.48 -3.03
CA ALA A 22 -3.49 -9.31 -3.90
C ALA A 22 -2.94 -10.65 -4.39
N ALA A 23 -2.84 -11.63 -3.49
CA ALA A 23 -2.30 -12.96 -3.82
C ALA A 23 -3.15 -13.78 -4.82
N ARG A 24 -4.37 -13.34 -5.16
CA ARG A 24 -5.25 -14.01 -6.13
C ARG A 24 -5.23 -13.34 -7.51
N ARG A 25 -4.36 -12.37 -7.72
CA ARG A 25 -4.30 -11.55 -8.94
C ARG A 25 -2.93 -11.68 -9.57
N GLU A 26 -2.92 -12.15 -10.81
CA GLU A 26 -1.67 -12.39 -11.54
C GLU A 26 -0.98 -11.10 -11.98
N ASP A 27 -1.73 -10.01 -12.12
CA ASP A 27 -1.22 -8.71 -12.54
C ASP A 27 -0.53 -7.95 -11.40
N ILE A 28 -0.75 -8.34 -10.14
CA ILE A 28 -0.11 -7.70 -8.98
C ILE A 28 1.29 -8.28 -8.78
N ALA A 29 2.29 -7.44 -9.06
CA ALA A 29 3.69 -7.76 -8.89
C ALA A 29 4.19 -7.55 -7.44
N GLY A 30 3.50 -6.71 -6.66
CA GLY A 30 3.86 -6.48 -5.26
C GLY A 30 2.86 -5.62 -4.51
N LEU A 31 2.75 -5.88 -3.20
CA LEU A 31 2.02 -5.08 -2.25
C LEU A 31 2.91 -4.78 -1.04
N LEU A 32 3.14 -3.50 -0.77
CA LEU A 32 3.99 -3.01 0.30
C LEU A 32 3.17 -2.16 1.26
N LEU A 33 3.20 -2.48 2.56
CA LEU A 33 2.76 -1.56 3.61
C LEU A 33 3.88 -0.58 3.90
N VAL A 34 3.58 0.71 3.93
CA VAL A 34 4.56 1.77 4.24
C VAL A 34 4.08 2.63 5.40
N GLY A 35 4.93 3.53 5.87
CA GLY A 35 4.56 4.53 6.86
C GLY A 35 4.37 3.97 8.28
N SER A 36 3.45 4.59 9.03
CA SER A 36 3.34 4.43 10.48
C SER A 36 2.96 3.00 10.90
N TYR A 37 2.05 2.35 10.17
CA TYR A 37 1.67 0.96 10.40
C TYR A 37 2.82 -0.01 10.09
N ALA A 38 3.64 0.26 9.07
CA ALA A 38 4.79 -0.58 8.73
C ALA A 38 5.85 -0.59 9.84
N ARG A 39 6.08 0.56 10.50
CA ARG A 39 7.10 0.72 11.55
C ARG A 39 6.58 0.60 12.98
N GLY A 40 5.31 0.24 13.18
CA GLY A 40 4.70 0.07 14.51
C GLY A 40 4.50 1.38 15.29
N ALA A 41 4.38 2.51 14.60
CA ALA A 41 4.21 3.84 15.18
C ALA A 41 2.85 4.49 14.84
N ALA A 42 1.87 3.68 14.42
CA ALA A 42 0.52 4.14 14.10
C ALA A 42 -0.23 4.64 15.36
N HIS A 43 -0.99 5.71 15.21
CA HIS A 43 -1.90 6.27 16.20
C HIS A 43 -3.35 6.27 15.66
N PRO A 44 -4.37 6.61 16.46
CA PRO A 44 -5.78 6.49 16.04
C PRO A 44 -6.18 7.22 14.76
N ASP A 45 -5.46 8.29 14.41
CA ASP A 45 -5.68 9.13 13.22
C ASP A 45 -4.66 8.83 12.10
N SER A 46 -3.90 7.73 12.21
CA SER A 46 -3.00 7.31 11.13
C SER A 46 -3.76 6.64 10.00
N ASP A 47 -3.42 7.05 8.78
CA ASP A 47 -3.80 6.39 7.52
C ASP A 47 -3.07 5.05 7.38
N VAL A 48 -3.68 4.07 6.70
CA VAL A 48 -2.98 2.86 6.23
C VAL A 48 -2.45 3.12 4.83
N ASP A 49 -1.13 3.29 4.71
CA ASP A 49 -0.46 3.58 3.44
C ASP A 49 0.04 2.29 2.75
N LEU A 50 -0.40 2.06 1.52
CA LEU A 50 -0.02 0.92 0.70
C LEU A 50 0.60 1.38 -0.62
N VAL A 51 1.64 0.67 -1.07
CA VAL A 51 2.11 0.73 -2.47
C VAL A 51 1.67 -0.55 -3.17
N LEU A 52 0.88 -0.40 -4.23
CA LEU A 52 0.43 -1.48 -5.10
C LEU A 52 1.18 -1.41 -6.43
N LEU A 53 2.03 -2.41 -6.69
CA LEU A 53 2.74 -2.55 -7.94
C LEU A 53 2.01 -3.57 -8.82
N THR A 54 1.60 -3.14 -10.00
CA THR A 54 0.85 -3.96 -10.95
C THR A 54 1.36 -3.77 -12.38
N THR A 55 1.22 -4.79 -13.22
CA THR A 55 1.46 -4.70 -14.66
C THR A 55 0.36 -3.95 -15.41
N ASP A 56 -0.79 -3.68 -14.79
CA ASP A 56 -1.90 -2.91 -15.37
C ASP A 56 -2.44 -1.82 -14.40
N PRO A 57 -1.69 -0.71 -14.21
CA PRO A 57 -2.13 0.36 -13.31
C PRO A 57 -3.48 0.99 -13.68
N ALA A 58 -3.80 1.04 -14.98
CA ALA A 58 -5.02 1.67 -15.47
C ALA A 58 -6.28 0.96 -14.97
N HIS A 59 -6.23 -0.36 -14.80
CA HIS A 59 -7.30 -1.16 -14.19
C HIS A 59 -7.71 -0.61 -12.81
N TYR A 60 -6.73 -0.14 -12.04
CA TYR A 60 -6.92 0.28 -10.65
C TYR A 60 -7.29 1.75 -10.46
N PHE A 61 -7.35 2.53 -11.54
CA PHE A 61 -7.87 3.89 -11.50
C PHE A 61 -9.40 3.93 -11.54
N THR A 62 -10.04 2.80 -11.80
CA THR A 62 -11.49 2.59 -11.66
C THR A 62 -11.83 2.06 -10.27
N ASP A 63 -13.09 2.17 -9.83
CA ASP A 63 -13.53 1.73 -8.49
C ASP A 63 -13.97 0.26 -8.42
N ALA A 64 -13.96 -0.50 -9.53
CA ALA A 64 -14.49 -1.87 -9.55
C ALA A 64 -13.78 -2.80 -8.53
N TRP A 65 -12.45 -2.72 -8.46
CA TRP A 65 -11.65 -3.50 -7.51
C TRP A 65 -11.83 -3.04 -6.05
N ALA A 66 -12.12 -1.75 -5.84
CA ALA A 66 -12.28 -1.18 -4.51
C ALA A 66 -13.52 -1.77 -3.80
N GLY A 67 -14.56 -2.10 -4.57
CA GLY A 67 -15.73 -2.84 -4.10
C GLY A 67 -15.40 -4.23 -3.55
N GLU A 68 -14.44 -4.95 -4.15
CA GLU A 68 -14.00 -6.27 -3.68
C GLU A 68 -13.31 -6.20 -2.30
N LEU A 69 -12.78 -5.03 -1.95
CA LEU A 69 -12.12 -4.75 -0.67
C LEU A 69 -13.02 -4.00 0.32
N ALA A 70 -14.29 -3.76 -0.02
CA ALA A 70 -15.24 -2.97 0.77
C ALA A 70 -14.70 -1.56 1.12
N LEU A 71 -14.00 -0.93 0.18
CA LEU A 71 -13.44 0.42 0.35
C LEU A 71 -14.47 1.54 0.03
N GLY A 72 -15.48 1.24 -0.79
CA GLY A 72 -16.38 2.25 -1.34
C GLY A 72 -15.72 3.07 -2.45
N ASP A 73 -16.21 4.28 -2.67
CA ASP A 73 -15.66 5.20 -3.66
C ASP A 73 -14.41 5.93 -3.13
N ALA A 74 -13.46 6.21 -4.02
CA ALA A 74 -12.30 7.01 -3.64
C ALA A 74 -12.70 8.46 -3.30
N VAL A 75 -12.23 8.94 -2.15
CA VAL A 75 -12.40 10.35 -1.74
C VAL A 75 -11.35 11.27 -2.37
N ARG A 76 -10.23 10.71 -2.85
CA ARG A 76 -9.18 11.43 -3.58
C ARG A 76 -8.49 10.52 -4.58
N THR A 77 -8.19 11.08 -5.76
CA THR A 77 -7.29 10.47 -6.75
C THR A 77 -6.29 11.53 -7.20
N ARG A 78 -4.99 11.25 -7.11
CA ARG A 78 -3.94 12.24 -7.45
C ARG A 78 -2.66 11.57 -7.94
N ALA A 79 -2.06 12.12 -9.00
CA ALA A 79 -0.75 11.66 -9.46
C ALA A 79 0.39 12.23 -8.60
N TRP A 80 1.34 11.37 -8.24
CA TRP A 80 2.58 11.67 -7.51
C TRP A 80 3.77 11.03 -8.24
N GLY A 81 4.31 11.73 -9.23
CA GLY A 81 5.41 11.20 -10.03
C GLY A 81 5.02 9.86 -10.68
N PRO A 82 5.72 8.74 -10.39
CA PRO A 82 5.47 7.44 -10.99
C PRO A 82 4.27 6.67 -10.42
N VAL A 83 3.63 7.17 -9.34
CA VAL A 83 2.47 6.52 -8.73
C VAL A 83 1.24 7.41 -8.79
N THR A 84 0.06 6.81 -8.84
CA THR A 84 -1.22 7.48 -8.66
C THR A 84 -1.80 7.07 -7.32
N GLU A 85 -2.02 8.05 -6.46
CA GLU A 85 -2.73 7.90 -5.20
C GLU A 85 -4.22 7.66 -5.46
N ARG A 86 -4.78 6.69 -4.74
CA ARG A 86 -6.21 6.46 -4.53
C ARG A 86 -6.46 6.39 -3.02
N ARG A 87 -7.23 7.34 -2.48
CA ARG A 87 -7.55 7.40 -1.05
C ARG A 87 -9.01 7.08 -0.81
N TYR A 88 -9.28 6.33 0.25
CA TYR A 88 -10.60 5.87 0.66
C TYR A 88 -10.81 6.19 2.14
N ALA A 89 -12.04 6.59 2.49
CA ALA A 89 -12.44 6.82 3.87
C ALA A 89 -13.54 5.81 4.23
N LEU A 90 -13.25 4.90 5.17
CA LEU A 90 -14.23 3.93 5.64
C LEU A 90 -15.26 4.59 6.57
N PRO A 91 -16.46 4.01 6.74
CA PRO A 91 -17.46 4.52 7.68
C PRO A 91 -16.97 4.64 9.14
N SER A 92 -15.95 3.88 9.52
CA SER A 92 -15.28 3.94 10.82
C SER A 92 -14.33 5.14 10.98
N GLY A 93 -14.13 5.92 9.92
CA GLY A 93 -13.11 6.97 9.83
C GLY A 93 -11.69 6.45 9.61
N LEU A 94 -11.47 5.16 9.35
CA LEU A 94 -10.16 4.67 8.91
C LEU A 94 -9.91 5.14 7.47
N GLU A 95 -8.80 5.82 7.24
CA GLU A 95 -8.35 6.16 5.89
C GLU A 95 -7.37 5.12 5.35
N ILE A 96 -7.58 4.72 4.10
CA ILE A 96 -6.70 3.82 3.36
C ILE A 96 -6.17 4.56 2.14
N GLU A 97 -4.86 4.59 1.97
CA GLU A 97 -4.19 5.16 0.80
C GLU A 97 -3.49 4.08 -0.01
N PHE A 98 -3.72 4.07 -1.33
CA PHE A 98 -2.97 3.27 -2.29
C PHE A 98 -2.17 4.18 -3.21
N GLY A 99 -0.84 4.08 -3.18
CA GLY A 99 0.04 4.51 -4.26
C GLY A 99 0.15 3.40 -5.30
N ILE A 100 -0.50 3.57 -6.45
CA ILE A 100 -0.55 2.57 -7.52
C ILE A 100 0.49 2.91 -8.58
N GLY A 101 1.37 1.96 -8.90
CA GLY A 101 2.40 2.13 -9.92
C GLY A 101 2.77 0.83 -10.62
N THR A 102 3.72 0.92 -11.54
CA THR A 102 4.33 -0.25 -12.20
C THR A 102 5.47 -0.82 -11.34
N PRO A 103 5.92 -2.06 -11.60
CA PRO A 103 7.09 -2.63 -10.92
C PRO A 103 8.37 -1.78 -11.03
N ASP A 104 8.44 -0.87 -12.02
CA ASP A 104 9.58 0.04 -12.21
C ASP A 104 9.80 0.97 -11.01
N TRP A 105 8.77 1.22 -10.20
CA TRP A 105 8.91 1.97 -8.95
C TRP A 105 9.92 1.32 -7.98
N ALA A 106 10.07 -0.01 -8.04
CA ALA A 106 10.95 -0.80 -7.20
C ALA A 106 12.33 -1.09 -7.82
N ARG A 107 12.72 -0.42 -8.91
CA ARG A 107 14.06 -0.55 -9.49
C ARG A 107 15.15 -0.23 -8.48
N THR A 108 16.24 -1.01 -8.52
CA THR A 108 17.33 -0.93 -7.54
C THR A 108 18.62 -0.33 -8.08
N ASP A 109 18.74 -0.14 -9.40
CA ASP A 109 19.95 0.37 -10.05
C ASP A 109 19.65 1.59 -10.96
N PRO A 110 19.71 2.82 -10.41
CA PRO A 110 19.70 3.14 -8.98
C PRO A 110 18.28 3.08 -8.39
N VAL A 111 18.19 2.95 -7.06
CA VAL A 111 16.94 3.24 -6.34
C VAL A 111 16.61 4.73 -6.47
N ASP A 112 15.39 5.05 -6.90
CA ASP A 112 14.89 6.42 -6.92
C ASP A 112 14.94 7.04 -5.50
N PRO A 113 15.41 8.29 -5.31
CA PRO A 113 15.50 8.91 -3.99
C PRO A 113 14.16 9.00 -3.24
N GLY A 114 13.05 9.19 -3.95
CA GLY A 114 11.70 9.20 -3.39
C GLY A 114 11.29 7.82 -2.92
N THR A 115 11.49 6.79 -3.75
CA THR A 115 11.29 5.38 -3.37
C THR A 115 12.13 5.02 -2.14
N ARG A 116 13.41 5.38 -2.13
CA ARG A 116 14.30 5.12 -0.99
C ARG A 116 13.73 5.74 0.29
N ARG A 117 13.29 7.00 0.23
CA ARG A 117 12.69 7.67 1.39
C ARG A 117 11.46 6.94 1.91
N VAL A 118 10.54 6.55 1.02
CA VAL A 118 9.34 5.77 1.40
C VAL A 118 9.74 4.48 2.11
N VAL A 119 10.71 3.75 1.57
CA VAL A 119 11.19 2.49 2.15
C VAL A 119 11.85 2.71 3.52
N THR A 120 12.73 3.71 3.63
CA THR A 120 13.45 3.97 4.88
C THR A 120 12.59 4.60 5.97
N ASP A 121 11.49 5.27 5.60
CA ASP A 121 10.51 5.81 6.55
C ASP A 121 9.62 4.71 7.16
N GLY A 122 9.78 3.46 6.74
CA GLY A 122 9.12 2.27 7.26
C GLY A 122 8.39 1.51 6.17
N ALA A 123 8.76 0.25 5.97
CA ALA A 123 8.17 -0.59 4.93
C ALA A 123 8.12 -2.08 5.35
N ARG A 124 7.02 -2.75 4.99
CA ARG A 124 6.79 -4.19 5.23
C ARG A 124 6.11 -4.81 4.02
N VAL A 125 6.73 -5.83 3.44
CA VAL A 125 6.15 -6.60 2.33
C VAL A 125 4.92 -7.36 2.82
N LEU A 126 3.82 -7.24 2.08
CA LEU A 126 2.60 -8.00 2.28
C LEU A 126 2.45 -9.11 1.22
N HIS A 127 2.77 -8.81 -0.03
CA HIS A 127 2.77 -9.75 -1.15
C HIS A 127 3.90 -9.41 -2.12
N ASP A 128 4.69 -10.40 -2.55
CA ASP A 128 5.84 -10.18 -3.44
C ASP A 128 6.21 -11.48 -4.20
N PRO A 129 5.37 -11.92 -5.16
CA PRO A 129 5.55 -13.19 -5.84
C PRO A 129 6.84 -13.24 -6.67
N GLY A 130 7.31 -12.09 -7.15
CA GLY A 130 8.53 -11.96 -7.96
C GLY A 130 9.79 -11.54 -7.18
N GLY A 131 9.69 -11.24 -5.89
CA GLY A 131 10.83 -10.80 -5.07
C GLY A 131 11.29 -9.35 -5.33
N VAL A 132 10.53 -8.55 -6.08
CA VAL A 132 10.94 -7.18 -6.47
C VAL A 132 10.96 -6.23 -5.28
N LEU A 133 10.00 -6.37 -4.35
CA LEU A 133 9.96 -5.56 -3.14
C LEU A 133 11.03 -6.00 -2.14
N ALA A 134 11.29 -7.30 -2.01
CA ALA A 134 12.38 -7.81 -1.18
C ALA A 134 13.75 -7.29 -1.67
N ALA A 135 13.98 -7.29 -2.98
CA ALA A 135 15.19 -6.73 -3.59
C ALA A 135 15.32 -5.21 -3.33
N LEU A 136 14.22 -4.47 -3.46
CA LEU A 136 14.17 -3.05 -3.12
C LEU A 136 14.53 -2.79 -1.65
N LEU A 137 13.91 -3.51 -0.72
CA LEU A 137 14.20 -3.40 0.71
C LEU A 137 15.67 -3.66 1.01
N ALA A 138 16.26 -4.70 0.39
CA ALA A 138 17.68 -5.01 0.56
C ALA A 138 18.59 -3.88 0.06
N SER A 139 18.22 -3.22 -1.04
CA SER A 139 18.98 -2.13 -1.68
C SER A 139 18.85 -0.77 -0.96
N CYS A 140 17.90 -0.66 -0.02
CA CYS A 140 17.72 0.53 0.82
C CYS A 140 18.30 0.38 2.22
N ARG A 141 18.85 -0.79 2.57
CA ARG A 141 19.53 -0.97 3.85
C ARG A 141 20.79 -0.09 3.88
N PRO A 142 21.08 0.58 5.00
CA PRO A 142 22.32 1.35 5.18
C PRO A 142 23.56 0.45 5.12
#